data_AF-R8BS83-F1
#
_entry.id   AF-R8BS83-F1
#
_cell.length_a   1.000
_cell.length_b   1.000
_cell.length_c   1.000
_cell.angle_alpha   90.00
_cell.angle_beta   90.00
_cell.angle_gamma   90.00
#
_symmetry.space_group_name_H-M   'P 1'
#
loop_
_entity.id
_entity.type
_entity.pdbx_description
1 polymer ?
#
loop_
_entity_poly.entity_id
_entity_poly.type
_entity_poly.pdbx_seq_one_letter_code
_entity_poly.pdbx_strand_id
1 'polypeptide(L)'
;MSSSILVAYASSHGSTREIAERIATRLAAQFPPPSTVVDCQPVDAVRPLAQQQQQYAAVVVGSAIHAGRWLGPGRRFMARNGAYLSGTGTTPGVRPPPPPPPLWAFSVGMPRDETKRRDEEAAMAKSLRAHLVGEATLRGHALFRGRFERADAPWFVVPFLWLVARDDKKTFQDLRDWDQIDAWADQVGGEMRATGVGKGIAANGGGGDGGGGGVGGA
;
A
#
# COMPACT_ATOMS: atom_id res chain seq x y z
N MET A 1 13.71 14.57 -11.91
CA MET A 1 13.06 13.24 -11.94
C MET A 1 11.89 13.28 -10.97
N SER A 2 10.67 13.07 -11.44
CA SER A 2 9.47 12.95 -10.60
C SER A 2 9.47 11.60 -9.90
N SER A 3 9.20 11.56 -8.59
CA SER A 3 8.98 10.30 -7.86
C SER A 3 7.56 9.80 -8.09
N SER A 4 7.30 8.50 -7.89
CA SER A 4 5.93 7.96 -7.94
C SER A 4 5.59 7.19 -6.67
N ILE A 5 4.37 7.36 -6.18
CA ILE A 5 3.79 6.58 -5.08
C ILE A 5 2.66 5.73 -5.66
N LEU A 6 2.68 4.42 -5.39
CA LEU A 6 1.62 3.51 -5.82
C LEU A 6 0.63 3.28 -4.67
N VAL A 7 -0.65 3.46 -4.93
CA VAL A 7 -1.77 2.98 -4.10
C VAL A 7 -2.53 1.91 -4.88
N ALA A 8 -2.24 0.64 -4.60
CA ALA A 8 -2.86 -0.50 -5.28
C ALA A 8 -3.97 -1.12 -4.43
N TYR A 9 -5.10 -1.50 -5.03
CA TYR A 9 -6.21 -2.09 -4.26
C TYR A 9 -6.88 -3.32 -4.90
N ALA A 10 -7.40 -4.21 -4.07
CA ALA A 10 -8.30 -5.29 -4.46
C ALA A 10 -9.68 -5.08 -3.82
N SER A 11 -10.69 -4.78 -4.64
CA SER A 11 -12.06 -4.50 -4.17
C SER A 11 -13.05 -5.49 -4.79
N SER A 12 -14.06 -5.88 -4.01
CA SER A 12 -15.20 -6.68 -4.50
C SER A 12 -16.41 -5.80 -4.80
N HIS A 13 -16.78 -4.92 -3.86
CA HIS A 13 -18.00 -4.10 -3.89
C HIS A 13 -17.70 -2.59 -3.81
N GLY A 14 -16.54 -2.16 -4.30
CA GLY A 14 -16.17 -0.73 -4.36
C GLY A 14 -15.70 -0.11 -3.04
N SER A 15 -16.09 -0.60 -1.87
CA SER A 15 -15.69 0.01 -0.58
C SER A 15 -14.17 0.17 -0.43
N THR A 16 -13.39 -0.88 -0.73
CA THR A 16 -11.91 -0.79 -0.72
C THR A 16 -11.35 0.17 -1.76
N ARG A 17 -12.02 0.29 -2.92
CA ARG A 17 -11.61 1.23 -3.97
C ARG A 17 -11.78 2.68 -3.47
N GLU A 18 -12.93 3.00 -2.90
CA GLU A 18 -13.22 4.35 -2.38
C GLU A 18 -12.24 4.74 -1.26
N ILE A 19 -11.89 3.79 -0.37
CA ILE A 19 -10.85 4.00 0.66
C ILE A 19 -9.48 4.22 0.02
N ALA A 20 -9.11 3.43 -1.01
CA ALA A 20 -7.85 3.60 -1.72
C ALA A 20 -7.74 4.96 -2.42
N GLU A 21 -8.81 5.38 -3.09
CA GLU A 21 -8.90 6.69 -3.76
C GLU A 21 -8.81 7.84 -2.75
N ARG A 22 -9.43 7.69 -1.57
CA ARG A 22 -9.31 8.66 -0.48
C ARG A 22 -7.86 8.77 0.02
N ILE A 23 -7.22 7.65 0.32
CA ILE A 23 -5.80 7.62 0.73
C ILE A 23 -4.92 8.26 -0.34
N ALA A 24 -5.11 7.90 -1.61
CA ALA A 24 -4.35 8.47 -2.71
C ALA A 24 -4.54 10.00 -2.82
N THR A 25 -5.77 10.50 -2.64
CA THR A 25 -6.07 11.93 -2.64
C THR A 25 -5.35 12.65 -1.49
N ARG A 26 -5.37 12.08 -0.27
CA ARG A 26 -4.65 12.64 0.89
C ARG A 26 -3.13 12.66 0.67
N LEU A 27 -2.58 11.60 0.09
CA LEU A 27 -1.15 11.55 -0.26
C LEU A 27 -0.81 12.54 -1.38
N ALA A 28 -1.64 12.69 -2.40
CA ALA A 28 -1.40 13.64 -3.50
C ALA A 28 -1.39 15.10 -3.00
N ALA A 29 -2.24 15.45 -2.04
CA ALA A 29 -2.21 16.76 -1.40
C ALA A 29 -0.91 17.03 -0.62
N GLN A 30 -0.29 15.97 -0.10
CA GLN A 30 0.96 16.02 0.65
C GLN A 30 2.22 15.99 -0.24
N PHE A 31 2.09 15.47 -1.46
CA PHE A 31 3.18 15.29 -2.42
C PHE A 31 2.76 15.84 -3.81
N PRO A 32 2.63 17.17 -3.97
CA PRO A 32 2.07 17.75 -5.17
C PRO A 32 2.99 17.64 -6.40
N PRO A 33 2.43 17.57 -7.61
CA PRO A 33 3.18 17.67 -8.86
C PRO A 33 3.96 19.00 -8.98
N PRO A 34 5.07 19.04 -9.75
CA PRO A 34 5.64 17.95 -10.55
C PRO A 34 6.58 17.03 -9.76
N SER A 35 6.72 17.23 -8.44
CA SER A 35 7.70 16.52 -7.62
C SER A 35 7.40 15.03 -7.50
N THR A 36 6.13 14.70 -7.33
CA THR A 36 5.64 13.35 -7.09
C THR A 36 4.31 13.12 -7.80
N VAL A 37 4.11 11.92 -8.32
CA VAL A 37 2.84 11.45 -8.87
C VAL A 37 2.30 10.34 -7.97
N VAL A 38 1.02 10.40 -7.61
CA VAL A 38 0.35 9.36 -6.81
C VAL A 38 -0.60 8.59 -7.73
N ASP A 39 -0.26 7.34 -8.01
CA ASP A 39 -1.05 6.45 -8.86
C ASP A 39 -2.00 5.62 -7.99
N CYS A 40 -3.30 5.64 -8.28
CA CYS A 40 -4.28 4.78 -7.63
C CYS A 40 -4.92 3.83 -8.65
N GLN A 41 -4.74 2.52 -8.47
CA GLN A 41 -5.23 1.54 -9.46
C GLN A 41 -5.51 0.17 -8.85
N PRO A 42 -6.41 -0.63 -9.46
CA PRO A 42 -6.65 -1.99 -9.01
C PRO A 42 -5.39 -2.85 -9.20
N VAL A 43 -5.13 -3.77 -8.27
CA VAL A 43 -3.92 -4.62 -8.25
C VAL A 43 -3.71 -5.45 -9.53
N ASP A 44 -4.79 -5.81 -10.23
CA ASP A 44 -4.72 -6.58 -11.48
C ASP A 44 -4.28 -5.72 -12.68
N ALA A 45 -4.45 -4.39 -12.62
CA ALA A 45 -3.92 -3.46 -13.62
C ALA A 45 -2.44 -3.13 -13.41
N VAL A 46 -1.92 -3.36 -12.20
CA VAL A 46 -0.51 -3.13 -11.88
C VAL A 46 0.33 -4.24 -12.50
N ARG A 47 1.19 -3.88 -13.45
CA ARG A 47 2.25 -4.77 -13.97
C ARG A 47 3.24 -5.14 -12.86
N PRO A 48 3.99 -6.25 -12.96
CA PRO A 48 4.97 -6.62 -11.94
C PRO A 48 5.94 -5.48 -11.63
N LEU A 49 6.15 -5.20 -10.34
CA LEU A 49 6.92 -4.03 -9.89
C LEU A 49 8.38 -4.12 -10.34
N ALA A 50 8.97 -5.32 -10.32
CA ALA A 50 10.32 -5.59 -10.81
C ALA A 50 10.51 -5.36 -12.33
N GLN A 51 9.41 -5.25 -13.09
CA GLN A 51 9.42 -5.03 -14.54
C GLN A 51 9.03 -3.59 -14.91
N GLN A 52 8.77 -2.72 -13.94
CA GLN A 52 8.49 -1.32 -14.23
C GLN A 52 9.78 -0.59 -14.60
N GLN A 53 9.69 0.27 -15.63
CA GLN A 53 10.80 1.14 -16.03
C GLN A 53 11.15 2.16 -14.96
N GLN A 54 10.13 2.68 -14.27
CA GLN A 54 10.28 3.62 -13.17
C GLN A 54 9.92 2.93 -11.86
N GLN A 55 10.79 3.07 -10.87
CA GLN A 55 10.54 2.55 -9.54
C GLN A 55 9.61 3.47 -8.76
N TYR A 56 8.74 2.85 -7.98
CA TYR A 56 7.96 3.59 -7.00
C TYR A 56 8.86 3.95 -5.82
N ALA A 57 8.72 5.18 -5.33
CA ALA A 57 9.37 5.64 -4.11
C ALA A 57 8.69 5.12 -2.85
N ALA A 58 7.41 4.72 -2.95
CA ALA A 58 6.64 4.10 -1.88
C ALA A 58 5.47 3.29 -2.44
N VAL A 59 5.04 2.26 -1.71
CA VAL A 59 3.89 1.43 -2.09
C VAL A 59 2.91 1.33 -0.92
N VAL A 60 1.64 1.60 -1.20
CA VAL A 60 0.49 1.32 -0.34
C VAL A 60 -0.36 0.27 -1.05
N VAL A 61 -0.69 -0.83 -0.37
CA VAL A 61 -1.53 -1.89 -0.94
C VAL A 61 -2.70 -2.21 -0.03
N GLY A 62 -3.88 -2.39 -0.58
CA GLY A 62 -5.02 -2.81 0.23
C GLY A 62 -5.95 -3.81 -0.43
N SER A 63 -6.71 -4.51 0.41
CA SER A 63 -7.69 -5.50 -0.04
C SER A 63 -8.87 -5.58 0.90
N ALA A 64 -10.05 -5.88 0.35
CA ALA A 64 -11.15 -6.41 1.16
C ALA A 64 -10.75 -7.75 1.80
N ILE A 65 -11.34 -8.05 2.96
CA ILE A 65 -11.25 -9.35 3.62
C ILE A 65 -12.56 -10.11 3.40
N HIS A 66 -12.48 -11.27 2.78
CA HIS A 66 -13.58 -12.25 2.72
C HIS A 66 -13.14 -13.56 3.37
N ALA A 67 -13.99 -14.11 4.25
CA ALA A 67 -13.71 -15.34 4.99
C ALA A 67 -12.33 -15.34 5.69
N GLY A 68 -11.99 -14.20 6.32
CA GLY A 68 -10.73 -14.03 7.06
C GLY A 68 -9.47 -13.99 6.19
N ARG A 69 -9.59 -13.71 4.88
CA ARG A 69 -8.46 -13.60 3.96
C ARG A 69 -8.64 -12.42 3.02
N TRP A 70 -7.54 -11.81 2.61
CA TRP A 70 -7.52 -10.92 1.45
C TRP A 70 -8.10 -11.59 0.20
N LEU A 71 -8.70 -10.79 -0.67
CA LEU A 71 -9.20 -11.27 -1.96
C LEU A 71 -8.07 -11.92 -2.77
N GLY A 72 -8.45 -12.85 -3.65
CA GLY A 72 -7.53 -13.54 -4.56
C GLY A 72 -6.55 -12.60 -5.28
N PRO A 73 -7.04 -11.52 -5.93
CA PRO A 73 -6.17 -10.51 -6.57
C PRO A 73 -5.12 -9.91 -5.63
N GLY A 74 -5.51 -9.47 -4.43
CA GLY A 74 -4.58 -8.85 -3.47
C GLY A 74 -3.50 -9.81 -3.01
N ARG A 75 -3.86 -11.07 -2.75
CA ARG A 75 -2.89 -12.12 -2.40
C ARG A 75 -1.92 -12.42 -3.55
N ARG A 76 -2.42 -12.53 -4.78
CA ARG A 76 -1.57 -12.74 -5.96
C ARG A 76 -0.61 -11.57 -6.18
N PHE A 77 -1.06 -10.34 -5.95
CA PHE A 77 -0.21 -9.17 -6.00
C PHE A 77 0.95 -9.26 -5.00
N MET A 78 0.66 -9.61 -3.75
CA MET A 78 1.69 -9.79 -2.72
C MET A 78 2.66 -10.92 -3.06
N ALA A 79 2.16 -12.08 -3.48
CA ALA A 79 3.01 -13.21 -3.86
C ALA A 79 3.93 -12.88 -5.07
N ARG A 80 3.39 -12.19 -6.08
CA ARG A 80 4.11 -11.83 -7.30
C ARG A 80 5.20 -10.77 -7.06
N ASN A 81 4.96 -9.84 -6.15
CA ASN A 81 5.86 -8.72 -5.91
C ASN A 81 6.69 -8.85 -4.63
N GLY A 82 6.45 -9.88 -3.81
CA GLY A 82 7.08 -10.06 -2.50
C GLY A 82 8.61 -9.99 -2.55
N ALA A 83 9.25 -10.71 -3.47
CA ALA A 83 10.70 -10.67 -3.62
C ALA A 83 11.23 -9.25 -3.94
N TYR A 84 10.56 -8.51 -4.82
CA TYR A 84 10.92 -7.12 -5.15
C TYR A 84 10.73 -6.19 -3.94
N LEU A 85 9.58 -6.28 -3.27
CA LEU A 85 9.27 -5.50 -2.06
C LEU A 85 10.19 -5.86 -0.88
N SER A 86 10.81 -7.03 -0.93
CA SER A 86 11.80 -7.51 0.04
C SER A 86 13.24 -7.13 -0.28
N GLY A 87 13.51 -6.55 -1.44
CA GLY A 87 14.88 -6.31 -1.90
C GLY A 87 15.68 -7.59 -2.23
N THR A 88 15.03 -8.76 -2.23
CA THR A 88 15.64 -10.04 -2.63
C THR A 88 15.42 -10.35 -4.11
N GLY A 89 14.54 -9.59 -4.78
CA GLY A 89 14.27 -9.69 -6.20
C GLY A 89 15.36 -9.02 -7.04
N THR A 90 15.70 -9.64 -8.16
CA THR A 90 16.61 -9.06 -9.16
C THR A 90 15.84 -8.20 -10.15
N THR A 91 16.31 -6.96 -10.37
CA THR A 91 15.88 -6.13 -11.51
C THR A 91 16.84 -6.43 -12.66
N PRO A 92 16.37 -6.96 -13.81
CA PRO A 92 17.24 -7.24 -14.95
C PRO A 92 18.00 -5.97 -15.38
N GLY A 93 19.33 -6.08 -15.51
CA GLY A 93 20.18 -5.00 -16.03
C GLY A 93 20.63 -3.93 -15.03
N VAL A 94 20.30 -4.02 -13.73
CA VAL A 94 20.72 -3.03 -12.71
C VAL A 94 21.57 -3.69 -11.62
N ARG A 95 22.81 -3.22 -11.41
CA ARG A 95 23.71 -3.67 -10.33
C ARG A 95 24.48 -2.50 -9.69
N PRO A 96 24.51 -2.39 -8.35
CA PRO A 96 23.76 -3.20 -7.37
C PRO A 96 22.23 -2.95 -7.46
N PRO A 97 21.37 -3.89 -7.02
CA PRO A 97 19.93 -3.65 -7.00
C PRO A 97 19.62 -2.45 -6.09
N PRO A 98 18.73 -1.54 -6.51
CA PRO A 98 18.32 -0.42 -5.69
C PRO A 98 17.53 -0.90 -4.46
N PRO A 99 17.49 -0.11 -3.37
CA PRO A 99 16.72 -0.46 -2.19
C PRO A 99 15.22 -0.62 -2.53
N PRO A 100 14.52 -1.59 -1.91
CA PRO A 100 13.09 -1.75 -2.14
C PRO A 100 12.31 -0.55 -1.60
N PRO A 101 11.16 -0.21 -2.20
CA PRO A 101 10.30 0.84 -1.67
C PRO A 101 9.69 0.43 -0.32
N PRO A 102 9.51 1.38 0.62
CA PRO A 102 8.75 1.14 1.83
C PRO A 102 7.30 0.77 1.49
N LEU A 103 6.76 -0.17 2.28
CA LEU A 103 5.45 -0.77 2.05
C LEU A 103 4.51 -0.52 3.25
N TRP A 104 3.32 -0.02 2.97
CA TRP A 104 2.19 0.00 3.90
C TRP A 104 1.05 -0.84 3.35
N ALA A 105 0.27 -1.42 4.24
CA ALA A 105 -0.92 -2.17 3.87
C ALA A 105 -2.17 -1.68 4.58
N PHE A 106 -3.32 -1.84 3.95
CA PHE A 106 -4.59 -1.70 4.64
C PHE A 106 -5.55 -2.84 4.26
N SER A 107 -6.35 -3.24 5.23
CA SER A 107 -7.43 -4.21 5.04
C SER A 107 -8.77 -3.52 5.20
N VAL A 108 -9.78 -4.01 4.48
CA VAL A 108 -11.15 -3.54 4.64
C VAL A 108 -12.03 -4.73 5.01
N GLY A 109 -12.61 -4.71 6.20
CA GLY A 109 -13.42 -5.79 6.74
C GLY A 109 -14.68 -5.30 7.43
N MET A 110 -15.46 -6.24 7.97
CA MET A 110 -16.64 -5.95 8.78
C MET A 110 -16.54 -6.70 10.12
N PRO A 111 -15.53 -6.39 10.96
CA PRO A 111 -15.39 -7.01 12.26
C PRO A 111 -16.57 -6.63 13.16
N ARG A 112 -17.01 -7.55 14.01
CA ARG A 112 -18.19 -7.33 14.86
C ARG A 112 -17.98 -6.22 15.88
N ASP A 113 -16.85 -6.27 16.55
CA ASP A 113 -16.48 -5.39 17.64
C ASP A 113 -14.99 -5.04 17.54
N GLU A 114 -14.53 -4.19 18.44
CA GLU A 114 -13.15 -3.72 18.47
C GLU A 114 -12.14 -4.84 18.79
N THR A 115 -12.50 -5.81 19.63
CA THR A 115 -11.64 -6.95 19.95
C THR A 115 -11.42 -7.81 18.70
N LYS A 116 -12.50 -8.13 17.97
CA LYS A 116 -12.41 -8.88 16.71
C LYS A 116 -11.69 -8.10 15.62
N ARG A 117 -11.85 -6.76 15.58
CA ARG A 117 -11.07 -5.91 14.68
C ARG A 117 -9.57 -6.08 14.96
N ARG A 118 -9.15 -5.98 16.23
CA ARG A 118 -7.72 -6.13 16.61
C ARG A 118 -7.16 -7.52 16.30
N ASP A 119 -7.91 -8.56 16.61
CA ASP A 119 -7.53 -9.95 16.30
C ASP A 119 -7.33 -10.14 14.78
N GLU A 120 -8.29 -9.66 13.98
CA GLU A 120 -8.26 -9.77 12.52
C GLU A 120 -7.14 -8.91 11.90
N GLU A 121 -6.92 -7.71 12.41
CA GLU A 121 -5.82 -6.83 12.03
C GLU A 121 -4.46 -7.50 12.27
N ALA A 122 -4.23 -8.03 13.47
CA ALA A 122 -2.99 -8.74 13.80
C ALA A 122 -2.79 -9.99 12.92
N ALA A 123 -3.85 -10.76 12.68
CA ALA A 123 -3.80 -11.93 11.81
C ALA A 123 -3.47 -11.55 10.35
N MET A 124 -4.06 -10.47 9.84
CA MET A 124 -3.77 -9.96 8.50
C MET A 124 -2.34 -9.45 8.40
N ALA A 125 -1.87 -8.65 9.37
CA ALA A 125 -0.50 -8.18 9.40
C ALA A 125 0.51 -9.35 9.39
N LYS A 126 0.24 -10.43 10.13
CA LYS A 126 1.04 -11.66 10.11
C LYS A 126 1.00 -12.34 8.73
N SER A 127 -0.18 -12.48 8.13
CA SER A 127 -0.33 -13.10 6.80
C SER A 127 0.38 -12.30 5.70
N LEU A 128 0.38 -10.96 5.79
CA LEU A 128 1.05 -10.09 4.83
C LEU A 128 2.56 -10.19 4.93
N ARG A 129 3.09 -10.21 6.17
CA ARG A 129 4.52 -10.43 6.41
C ARG A 129 4.99 -11.78 5.88
N ALA A 130 4.15 -12.82 5.91
CA ALA A 130 4.51 -14.12 5.35
C ALA A 130 4.72 -14.12 3.81
N HIS A 131 4.21 -13.10 3.10
CA HIS A 131 4.50 -12.92 1.68
C HIS A 131 5.81 -12.15 1.41
N LEU A 132 6.42 -11.60 2.45
CA LEU A 132 7.66 -10.86 2.37
C LEU A 132 8.80 -11.72 2.92
N VAL A 133 9.91 -11.76 2.20
CA VAL A 133 11.12 -12.50 2.57
C VAL A 133 12.12 -11.55 3.25
N GLY A 134 12.88 -12.02 4.25
CA GLY A 134 13.95 -11.24 4.89
C GLY A 134 13.44 -10.07 5.75
N GLU A 135 14.20 -8.98 5.82
CA GLU A 135 13.88 -7.77 6.61
C GLU A 135 12.93 -6.79 5.90
N ALA A 136 12.19 -7.28 4.91
CA ALA A 136 11.22 -6.51 4.17
C ALA A 136 10.28 -5.74 5.10
N THR A 137 10.29 -4.42 5.00
CA THR A 137 9.62 -3.54 5.95
C THR A 137 8.19 -3.28 5.49
N LEU A 138 7.28 -4.18 5.84
CA LEU A 138 5.89 -3.78 6.07
C LEU A 138 5.90 -2.79 7.24
N ARG A 139 5.92 -1.50 6.91
CA ARG A 139 6.05 -0.38 7.86
C ARG A 139 4.82 -0.26 8.77
N GLY A 140 3.64 -0.49 8.20
CA GLY A 140 2.39 -0.46 8.94
C GLY A 140 1.28 -1.24 8.24
N HIS A 141 0.32 -1.69 9.03
CA HIS A 141 -0.94 -2.28 8.57
C HIS A 141 -2.09 -1.67 9.36
N ALA A 142 -3.18 -1.30 8.67
CA ALA A 142 -4.42 -0.84 9.28
C ALA A 142 -5.61 -1.70 8.83
N LEU A 143 -6.54 -2.02 9.73
CA LEU A 143 -7.84 -2.59 9.40
C LEU A 143 -8.96 -1.54 9.51
N PHE A 144 -9.50 -1.14 8.37
CA PHE A 144 -10.66 -0.27 8.27
C PHE A 144 -11.96 -1.05 8.16
N ARG A 145 -13.03 -0.46 8.69
CA ARG A 145 -14.39 -0.95 8.44
C ARG A 145 -14.85 -0.51 7.06
N GLY A 146 -15.54 -1.39 6.35
CA GLY A 146 -16.08 -1.13 5.01
C GLY A 146 -17.53 -0.69 4.98
N ARG A 147 -18.05 -0.56 3.77
CA ARG A 147 -19.48 -0.42 3.45
C ARG A 147 -19.99 -1.75 2.92
N PHE A 148 -21.19 -2.14 3.34
CA PHE A 148 -21.92 -3.29 2.79
C PHE A 148 -23.35 -2.88 2.49
N GLU A 149 -23.73 -2.81 1.20
CA GLU A 149 -25.09 -2.47 0.77
C GLU A 149 -25.87 -3.66 0.22
N ARG A 150 -27.21 -3.53 0.20
CA ARG A 150 -28.11 -4.58 -0.30
C ARG A 150 -27.93 -4.85 -1.79
N ALA A 151 -27.57 -3.80 -2.53
CA ALA A 151 -27.27 -3.86 -3.95
C ALA A 151 -25.98 -4.65 -4.27
N ASP A 152 -25.09 -4.81 -3.29
CA ASP A 152 -23.82 -5.50 -3.45
C ASP A 152 -23.95 -7.03 -3.35
N ALA A 153 -25.05 -7.53 -2.79
CA ALA A 153 -25.31 -8.96 -2.67
C ALA A 153 -26.04 -9.49 -3.92
N PRO A 154 -25.53 -10.54 -4.60
CA PRO A 154 -26.27 -11.19 -5.67
C PRO A 154 -27.64 -11.64 -5.16
N TRP A 155 -28.71 -11.41 -5.91
CA TRP A 155 -30.09 -11.62 -5.46
C TRP A 155 -30.36 -13.05 -4.94
N PHE A 156 -29.61 -14.05 -5.45
CA PHE A 156 -29.68 -15.45 -5.02
C PHE A 156 -28.90 -15.74 -3.72
N VAL A 157 -27.91 -14.92 -3.39
CA VAL A 157 -27.17 -15.00 -2.11
C VAL A 157 -27.98 -14.36 -0.99
N VAL A 158 -28.79 -13.34 -1.26
CA VAL A 158 -29.61 -12.65 -0.25
C VAL A 158 -30.49 -13.61 0.59
N PRO A 159 -31.29 -14.54 0.01
CA PRO A 159 -32.07 -15.50 0.80
C PRO A 159 -31.19 -16.49 1.58
N PHE A 160 -30.06 -16.94 1.02
CA PHE A 160 -29.10 -17.77 1.75
C PHE A 160 -28.46 -17.01 2.92
N LEU A 161 -28.02 -15.77 2.70
CA LEU A 161 -27.50 -14.86 3.73
C LEU A 161 -28.53 -14.67 4.84
N TRP A 162 -29.82 -14.55 4.50
CA TRP A 162 -30.89 -14.40 5.49
C TRP A 162 -31.18 -15.68 6.29
N LEU A 163 -30.87 -16.85 5.70
CA LEU A 163 -31.04 -18.19 6.28
C LEU A 163 -29.88 -18.59 7.22
N VAL A 164 -28.64 -18.28 6.86
CA VAL A 164 -27.44 -18.68 7.65
C VAL A 164 -26.75 -17.54 8.39
N ALA A 165 -26.97 -16.27 8.02
CA ALA A 165 -26.42 -15.14 8.76
C ALA A 165 -27.38 -14.70 9.88
N ARG A 166 -26.83 -14.49 11.08
CA ARG A 166 -27.55 -13.93 12.23
C ARG A 166 -27.96 -12.49 11.97
N ASP A 167 -28.99 -12.00 12.68
CA ASP A 167 -29.61 -10.69 12.41
C ASP A 167 -28.64 -9.50 12.47
N ASP A 168 -27.55 -9.60 13.25
CA ASP A 168 -26.44 -8.63 13.30
C ASP A 168 -25.68 -8.45 11.97
N LYS A 169 -25.78 -9.44 11.08
CA LYS A 169 -25.16 -9.45 9.74
C LYS A 169 -26.14 -9.12 8.61
N LYS A 170 -27.41 -8.82 8.93
CA LYS A 170 -28.45 -8.46 7.96
C LYS A 170 -28.57 -6.95 7.75
N THR A 171 -27.74 -6.15 8.41
CA THR A 171 -27.81 -4.69 8.36
C THR A 171 -26.82 -4.13 7.36
N PHE A 172 -27.36 -3.53 6.30
CA PHE A 172 -26.60 -2.78 5.32
C PHE A 172 -26.20 -1.44 5.93
N GLN A 173 -24.91 -1.27 6.23
CA GLN A 173 -24.38 -0.08 6.89
C GLN A 173 -23.05 0.32 6.25
N ASP A 174 -22.86 1.63 6.13
CA ASP A 174 -21.54 2.22 5.92
C ASP A 174 -20.90 2.42 7.29
N LEU A 175 -19.86 1.65 7.59
CA LEU A 175 -19.12 1.75 8.84
C LEU A 175 -17.75 2.40 8.65
N ARG A 176 -17.50 3.01 7.48
CA ARG A 176 -16.24 3.69 7.21
C ARG A 176 -16.10 4.91 8.09
N ASP A 177 -14.99 4.95 8.81
CA ASP A 177 -14.55 6.12 9.56
C ASP A 177 -13.56 6.89 8.68
N TRP A 178 -14.05 7.92 8.00
CA TRP A 178 -13.24 8.71 7.07
C TRP A 178 -12.16 9.53 7.78
N ASP A 179 -12.40 9.95 9.02
CA ASP A 179 -11.42 10.68 9.82
C ASP A 179 -10.27 9.75 10.22
N GLN A 180 -10.57 8.50 10.60
CA GLN A 180 -9.56 7.47 10.84
C GLN A 180 -8.73 7.16 9.58
N ILE A 181 -9.38 7.06 8.41
CA ILE A 181 -8.69 6.80 7.14
C ILE A 181 -7.77 7.96 6.76
N ASP A 182 -8.26 9.20 6.91
CA ASP A 182 -7.48 10.41 6.62
C ASP A 182 -6.29 10.54 7.58
N ALA A 183 -6.50 10.32 8.88
CA ALA A 183 -5.44 10.34 9.88
C ALA A 183 -4.36 9.30 9.59
N TRP A 184 -4.75 8.09 9.18
CA TRP A 184 -3.80 7.06 8.79
C TRP A 184 -3.03 7.45 7.52
N ALA A 185 -3.69 8.01 6.50
CA ALA A 185 -3.02 8.48 5.29
C ALA A 185 -2.04 9.63 5.59
N ASP A 186 -2.36 10.51 6.53
CA ASP A 186 -1.49 11.60 6.98
C ASP A 186 -0.27 11.06 7.74
N GLN A 187 -0.45 10.04 8.59
CA GLN A 187 0.64 9.33 9.24
C GLN A 187 1.59 8.70 8.19
N VAL A 188 1.04 7.95 7.24
CA VAL A 188 1.80 7.30 6.15
C VAL A 188 2.59 8.34 5.36
N GLY A 189 1.96 9.47 4.99
CA GLY A 189 2.64 10.55 4.29
C GLY A 189 3.75 11.22 5.11
N GLY A 190 3.57 11.34 6.43
CA GLY A 190 4.61 11.78 7.35
C GLY A 190 5.82 10.85 7.37
N GLU A 191 5.60 9.54 7.46
CA GLU A 191 6.65 8.51 7.43
C GLU A 191 7.39 8.47 6.06
N MET A 192 6.66 8.65 4.96
CA MET A 192 7.24 8.78 3.61
C MET A 192 8.18 10.00 3.51
N ARG A 193 7.79 11.16 4.06
CA ARG A 193 8.68 12.35 4.09
C ARG A 193 9.92 12.11 4.93
N ALA A 194 9.79 11.43 6.08
CA ALA A 194 10.91 11.10 6.95
C ALA A 194 11.93 10.18 6.27
N THR A 195 11.47 9.31 5.36
CA THR A 195 12.32 8.43 4.55
C THR A 195 12.85 9.08 3.25
N GLY A 196 12.54 10.35 3.01
CA GLY A 196 13.08 11.12 1.89
C GLY A 196 12.25 11.06 0.60
N VAL A 197 11.07 10.44 0.60
CA VAL A 197 10.16 10.46 -0.55
C VAL A 197 9.79 11.92 -0.89
N GLY A 198 9.90 12.30 -2.16
CA GLY A 198 9.61 13.65 -2.65
C GLY A 198 10.79 14.64 -2.59
N LYS A 199 11.89 14.31 -1.90
CA LYS A 199 13.18 14.98 -2.11
C LYS A 199 13.79 14.34 -3.35
N GLY A 200 13.70 15.00 -4.51
CA GLY A 200 14.28 14.49 -5.74
C GLY A 200 15.69 13.97 -5.48
N ILE A 201 16.02 12.78 -6.00
CA ILE A 201 17.37 12.21 -5.91
C ILE A 201 18.32 13.31 -6.37
N ALA A 202 19.00 13.96 -5.43
CA ALA A 202 19.99 14.96 -5.76
C ALA A 202 21.00 14.20 -6.61
N ALA A 203 21.14 14.63 -7.87
CA ALA A 203 22.20 14.15 -8.72
C ALA A 203 23.48 14.37 -7.92
N ASN A 204 24.09 13.27 -7.48
CA ASN A 204 25.46 13.30 -6.99
C ASN A 204 26.34 13.49 -8.24
N GLY A 205 26.29 14.71 -8.78
CA GLY A 205 27.04 15.18 -9.93
C GLY A 205 28.29 15.86 -9.40
N GLY A 206 29.44 15.25 -9.69
CA GLY A 206 30.74 15.64 -9.18
C GLY A 206 31.18 17.05 -9.59
N GLY A 207 32.12 17.55 -8.80
CA GLY A 207 32.92 18.73 -9.11
C GLY A 207 34.27 18.56 -8.43
N GLY A 208 35.09 17.67 -8.97
CA GLY A 208 36.52 17.72 -8.72
C GLY A 208 37.09 18.95 -9.42
N ASP A 209 37.84 19.73 -8.67
CA ASP A 209 38.88 20.63 -9.17
C ASP A 209 40.05 20.42 -8.19
N GLY A 210 41.17 19.85 -8.60
CA GLY A 210 42.19 20.57 -9.38
C GLY A 210 43.03 21.36 -8.37
N GLY A 211 44.09 20.80 -7.79
CA GLY A 211 45.40 20.83 -8.44
C GLY A 211 46.17 22.10 -8.02
N GLY A 212 47.09 21.96 -7.07
CA GLY A 212 47.98 23.04 -6.66
C GLY A 212 49.16 22.50 -5.85
N GLY A 213 50.14 21.91 -6.54
CA GLY A 213 51.45 21.62 -5.97
C GLY A 213 52.26 22.89 -5.77
N GLY A 214 53.20 22.88 -4.82
CA GLY A 214 54.11 24.01 -4.60
C GLY A 214 54.94 23.93 -3.32
N VAL A 215 56.01 23.14 -3.39
CA VAL A 215 57.32 23.26 -2.72
C VAL A 215 57.72 24.56 -2.01
N GLY A 216 58.47 24.39 -0.91
CA GLY A 216 59.45 25.33 -0.32
C GLY A 216 59.14 25.64 1.15
N GLY A 217 59.98 25.44 2.15
CA GLY A 217 61.43 25.24 2.22
C GLY A 217 61.93 26.02 3.45
N ALA A 218 62.78 25.36 4.26
CA ALA A 218 63.52 25.84 5.43
C ALA A 218 62.71 26.20 6.71
#